data_AF-A0A2E4EVI5-F1
#
_entry.id   AF-A0A2E4EVI5-F1
#
_cell.length_a   1.000
_cell.length_b   1.000
_cell.length_c   1.000
_cell.angle_alpha   90.00
_cell.angle_beta   90.00
_cell.angle_gamma   90.00
#
_symmetry.space_group_name_H-M   'P 1'
#
loop_
_entity.id
_entity.type
_entity.pdbx_description
1 polymer ?
#
loop_
_entity_poly.entity_id
_entity_poly.type
_entity_poly.pdbx_seq_one_letter_code
_entity_poly.pdbx_strand_id
1 'polypeptide(L)' 'MVKSADWRERFTTFYSRRPHPVFARVPGYARWSESDPYYPPFEITLKEIDLIVDYVETLRSPE' A
#
# COMPACT_ATOMS: atom_id res chain seq x y z
N MET A 1 -19.96 -17.66 0.19
CA MET A 1 -19.99 -16.25 -0.29
C MET A 1 -20.07 -15.35 0.95
N VAL A 2 -18.95 -14.81 1.41
CA VAL A 2 -18.91 -13.97 2.63
C VAL A 2 -19.50 -12.61 2.28
N LYS A 3 -20.64 -12.28 2.90
CA LYS A 3 -21.37 -11.04 2.67
C LYS A 3 -20.53 -9.85 3.13
N SER A 4 -20.60 -8.79 2.33
CA SER A 4 -20.07 -7.43 2.47
C SER A 4 -20.43 -6.67 3.76
N ALA A 5 -20.96 -7.34 4.80
CA ALA A 5 -21.61 -6.68 5.93
C ALA A 5 -20.66 -5.93 6.86
N ASP A 6 -19.38 -6.31 6.94
CA ASP A 6 -18.41 -5.56 7.73
C ASP A 6 -17.05 -5.44 7.05
N TRP A 7 -17.01 -4.69 5.94
CA TRP A 7 -15.74 -4.34 5.30
C TRP A 7 -14.81 -3.60 6.27
N ARG A 8 -15.36 -2.86 7.25
CA ARG A 8 -14.60 -2.05 8.21
C ARG A 8 -13.88 -2.92 9.23
N GLU A 9 -14.54 -3.94 9.78
CA GLU A 9 -13.91 -4.95 10.65
C GLU A 9 -12.82 -5.70 9.88
N ARG A 10 -13.06 -6.10 8.64
CA ARG A 10 -12.05 -6.78 7.80
C ARG A 10 -10.83 -5.89 7.55
N PHE A 11 -11.04 -4.62 7.23
CA PHE A 11 -9.95 -3.65 7.08
C PHE A 11 -9.20 -3.44 8.40
N THR A 12 -9.93 -3.24 9.49
CA THR A 12 -9.32 -3.00 10.81
C THR A 12 -8.51 -4.20 11.27
N THR A 13 -9.09 -5.41 11.24
CA THR A 13 -8.40 -6.65 11.62
C THR A 13 -7.22 -6.98 10.70
N PHE A 14 -7.33 -6.67 9.40
CA PHE A 14 -6.20 -6.76 8.47
C PHE A 14 -5.04 -5.87 8.92
N TYR A 15 -5.25 -4.58 9.18
CA TYR A 15 -4.16 -3.72 9.63
C TYR A 15 -3.67 -4.06 11.05
N SER A 16 -4.55 -4.49 11.96
CA SER A 16 -4.21 -4.92 13.32
C SER A 16 -3.32 -6.16 13.36
N ARG A 17 -3.52 -7.12 12.44
CA ARG A 17 -2.74 -8.36 12.38
C ARG A 17 -1.35 -8.17 11.76
N ARG A 18 -1.04 -6.98 11.23
CA ARG A 18 0.20 -6.68 10.49
C ARG A 18 0.59 -7.77 9.46
N PRO A 19 -0.35 -8.35 8.69
CA PRO A 19 -0.17 -9.65 8.07
C PRO A 19 0.68 -9.61 6.80
N HIS A 20 0.92 -8.43 6.21
CA HIS A 20 1.68 -8.32 4.97
C HIS A 20 3.00 -7.60 5.15
N PRO A 21 4.13 -8.31 4.99
CA PRO A 21 5.40 -7.66 4.75
C PRO A 21 5.31 -6.84 3.45
N VAL A 22 5.33 -5.52 3.59
CA VAL A 22 5.25 -4.58 2.48
C VAL A 22 6.60 -4.57 1.76
N PHE A 23 6.61 -4.90 0.47
CA PHE A 23 7.81 -4.85 -0.37
C PHE A 23 8.14 -3.40 -0.84
N ALA A 24 7.14 -2.54 -1.01
CA ALA A 24 7.36 -1.11 -1.26
C ALA A 24 7.75 -0.38 0.03
N ARG A 25 8.86 0.36 0.03
CA ARG A 25 9.43 1.01 1.22
C ARG A 25 9.65 2.50 0.99
N VAL A 26 9.20 3.33 1.94
CA VAL A 26 9.59 4.74 1.98
C VAL A 26 10.81 4.88 2.90
N PRO A 27 11.91 5.49 2.43
CA PRO A 27 13.08 5.73 3.28
C PRO A 27 12.72 6.47 4.57
N GLY A 28 13.29 6.03 5.69
CA GLY A 28 13.02 6.61 7.02
C GLY A 28 11.78 6.05 7.75
N TYR A 29 10.97 5.22 7.10
CA TYR A 29 9.83 4.57 7.75
C TYR A 29 10.20 3.20 8.32
N ALA A 30 9.82 2.97 9.58
CA ALA A 30 10.02 1.71 10.27
C ALA A 30 9.32 0.55 9.54
N ARG A 31 9.86 -0.66 9.72
CA ARG A 31 9.22 -1.88 9.24
C ARG A 31 7.88 -2.07 9.95
N TRP A 32 6.85 -2.39 9.19
CA TRP A 32 5.53 -2.70 9.75
C TRP A 32 5.47 -4.13 10.31
N SER A 33 6.35 -5.02 9.86
CA SER A 33 6.48 -6.42 10.29
C SER A 33 7.94 -6.87 10.20
N GLU A 34 8.33 -7.82 11.04
CA GLU A 34 9.62 -8.52 10.97
C GLU A 34 9.63 -9.67 9.95
N SER A 35 8.47 -10.03 9.40
CA SER A 35 8.38 -11.04 8.34
C SER A 35 9.04 -10.56 7.05
N ASP A 36 9.69 -11.48 6.34
CA ASP A 36 10.24 -11.19 5.02
C ASP A 36 9.14 -11.09 3.96
N PRO A 37 9.22 -10.11 3.04
CA PRO A 37 8.28 -10.02 1.92
C PRO A 37 8.47 -11.17 0.93
N TYR A 38 7.37 -11.59 0.30
CA TYR A 38 7.39 -12.63 -0.73
C TYR A 38 8.09 -12.20 -2.04
N TYR A 39 8.41 -10.91 -2.16
CA TYR A 39 9.08 -10.30 -3.30
C TYR A 39 10.18 -9.35 -2.81
N PRO A 40 11.30 -9.19 -3.54
CA PRO A 40 12.36 -8.26 -3.17
C PRO A 40 11.83 -6.84 -2.89
N PRO A 41 12.20 -6.22 -1.76
CA PRO A 41 11.80 -4.85 -1.49
C PRO A 41 12.34 -3.86 -2.52
N PHE A 42 11.59 -2.80 -2.76
CA PHE A 42 12.07 -1.62 -3.48
C PHE A 42 11.75 -0.36 -2.70
N GLU A 43 12.55 0.68 -2.91
CA GLU A 43 12.35 1.97 -2.28
C GLU A 43 11.58 2.93 -3.20
N ILE A 44 10.72 3.75 -2.61
CA ILE A 44 9.99 4.82 -3.29
C ILE A 44 9.93 6.04 -2.36
N THR A 45 10.25 7.20 -2.91
CA THR A 45 10.20 8.49 -2.21
C THR A 45 8.81 9.11 -2.32
N LEU A 46 8.47 10.04 -1.42
CA LEU A 46 7.22 10.79 -1.52
C LEU A 46 7.13 11.58 -2.84
N LYS A 47 8.26 12.11 -3.31
CA LYS A 47 8.35 12.80 -4.60
C LYS A 47 8.02 11.88 -5.78
N GLU A 48 8.47 10.63 -5.75
CA GLU A 48 8.13 9.66 -6.80
C GLU A 48 6.66 9.26 -6.76
N ILE A 49 6.06 9.20 -5.56
CA ILE A 49 4.61 9.02 -5.42
C ILE A 49 3.87 10.20 -6.07
N ASP A 50 4.29 11.44 -5.81
CA ASP A 50 3.70 12.63 -6.42
C ASP A 50 3.78 12.57 -7.95
N LEU A 51 4.94 12.18 -8.50
CA LEU A 51 5.13 12.02 -9.95
C LEU A 51 4.23 10.93 -10.56
N ILE A 52 3.98 9.83 -9.84
CA ILE A 52 3.04 8.79 -10.28
C ILE A 52 1.62 9.35 -10.32
N VAL A 53 1.22 10.12 -9.30
CA VAL A 53 -0.08 10.78 -9.25
C VAL A 53 -0.23 11.75 -10.43
N ASP A 54 0.75 12.62 -10.64
CA ASP A 54 0.76 13.57 -11.76
C ASP A 54 0.63 12.84 -13.11
N TYR A 55 1.39 11.76 -13.31
CA TYR A 55 1.29 10.94 -14.51
C TYR A 55 -0.11 10.35 -14.69
N VAL A 56 -0.72 9.80 -13.64
CA VAL A 56 -2.07 9.24 -13.70
C VAL A 56 -3.10 10.31 -14.06
N GLU A 57 -2.95 11.54 -13.57
CA GLU A 57 -3.82 12.65 -13.96
C GLU A 57 -3.70 12.97 -15.46
N THR A 58 -2.52 12.81 -16.08
CA THR A 58 -2.38 12.97 -17.55
C THR A 58 -3.13 11.90 -18.35
N LEU A 59 -3.46 10.76 -17.74
CA LEU A 59 -4.19 9.67 -18.38
C LEU A 59 -5.71 9.86 -18.32
N ARG A 60 -6.20 10.82 -17.53
CA ARG A 60 -7.64 11.11 -17.49
C ARG A 60 -8.03 11.86 -18.75
N SER A 61 -8.94 11.27 -19.54
CA SER A 61 -9.57 11.97 -20.65
C SER A 61 -10.34 13.19 -20.12
N PRO A 62 -10.33 14.34 -20.83
CA PRO A 62 -11.29 15.40 -20.54
C PRO A 62 -12.71 14.84 -20.75
N GLU A 63 -13.59 15.05 -19.76
CA GLU A 63 -15.03 14.74 -19.87
C GLU A 63 -15.72 15.54 -20.97
#